data_AF-A0A2V8N2M3-F1
#
_entry.id   AF-A0A2V8N2M3-F1
#
_cell.length_a   1.000
_cell.length_b   1.000
_cell.length_c   1.000
_cell.angle_alpha   90.00
_cell.angle_beta   90.00
_cell.angle_gamma   90.00
#
_symmetry.space_group_name_H-M   'P 1'
#
loop_
_entity.id
_entity.type
_entity.pdbx_description
1 polymer ?
#
loop_
_entity_poly.entity_id
_entity_poly.type
_entity_poly.pdbx_seq_one_letter_code
_entity_poly.pdbx_strand_id
1 'polypeptide(L)'
;RTGWVPIHYFYRCIPRAELIAFYRAAHIALVTPLKDGMNLVAKEFCASRVDHRGVLVLSEFAGAAGELECGALLVNPHDTEGVAAALEVAVQMDEAEQSTRMQNMRSHLRLNDVFRWCRSFETGTLLAPISAPTESVHWTTVAAMAADKL
;
A
#
# COMPACT_ATOMS: atom_id res chain seq x y z
N ARG A 1 3.93 -6.57 -38.33
CA ARG A 1 3.61 -6.98 -36.94
C ARG A 1 2.15 -6.64 -36.70
N THR A 2 1.24 -7.60 -36.86
CA THR A 2 -0.20 -7.42 -36.68
C THR A 2 -0.62 -8.37 -35.55
N GLY A 3 -0.88 -7.83 -34.36
CA GLY A 3 -1.20 -8.62 -33.17
C GLY A 3 -0.90 -7.97 -31.82
N TRP A 4 -0.19 -6.84 -31.79
CA TRP A 4 0.02 -6.10 -30.54
C TRP A 4 -1.15 -5.15 -30.28
N VAL A 5 -1.78 -5.30 -29.12
CA VAL A 5 -2.87 -4.43 -28.64
C VAL A 5 -2.34 -3.72 -27.39
N PRO A 6 -2.15 -2.38 -27.42
CA PRO A 6 -1.56 -1.65 -26.30
C PRO A 6 -2.45 -1.60 -25.04
N ILE A 7 -3.77 -1.60 -25.24
CA ILE A 7 -4.75 -1.46 -24.16
C ILE A 7 -5.74 -2.61 -24.23
N HIS A 8 -5.73 -3.44 -23.20
CA HIS A 8 -6.73 -4.49 -22.97
C HIS A 8 -7.73 -4.00 -21.93
N TYR A 9 -8.97 -3.74 -22.36
CA TYR A 9 -10.06 -3.29 -21.49
C TYR A 9 -11.02 -4.44 -21.15
N PHE A 10 -11.31 -4.62 -19.87
CA PHE A 10 -12.21 -5.66 -19.38
C PHE A 10 -13.41 -5.02 -18.68
N TYR A 11 -14.60 -5.11 -19.28
CA TYR A 11 -15.86 -4.68 -18.67
C TYR A 11 -16.60 -5.85 -18.02
N ARG A 12 -16.03 -6.37 -16.92
CA ARG A 12 -16.61 -7.47 -16.13
C ARG A 12 -16.06 -7.45 -14.71
N CYS A 13 -16.77 -8.08 -13.79
CA CYS A 13 -16.21 -8.36 -12.47
C CYS A 13 -15.08 -9.39 -12.60
N ILE A 14 -13.94 -9.10 -12.00
CA ILE A 14 -12.80 -10.02 -11.93
C ILE A 14 -12.81 -10.67 -10.53
N PRO A 15 -12.82 -12.01 -10.42
CA PRO A 15 -12.74 -12.70 -9.14
C PRO A 15 -11.48 -12.30 -8.36
N ARG A 16 -11.57 -12.24 -7.03
CA ARG A 16 -10.46 -11.77 -6.17
C ARG A 16 -9.14 -12.49 -6.43
N ALA A 17 -9.17 -13.82 -6.62
CA ALA A 17 -7.96 -14.60 -6.89
C ALA A 17 -7.28 -14.19 -8.21
N GLU A 18 -8.07 -13.92 -9.25
CA GLU A 18 -7.58 -13.47 -10.55
C GLU A 18 -7.06 -12.03 -10.47
N LEU A 19 -7.74 -11.15 -9.72
CA LEU A 19 -7.29 -9.78 -9.48
C LEU A 19 -5.93 -9.74 -8.76
N ILE A 20 -5.72 -10.58 -7.75
CA ILE A 20 -4.41 -10.72 -7.07
C ILE A 20 -3.35 -11.25 -8.04
N ALA A 21 -3.71 -12.16 -8.96
CA ALA A 21 -2.79 -12.62 -9.99
C ALA A 21 -2.39 -11.47 -10.93
N PHE A 22 -3.34 -10.63 -11.37
CA PHE A 22 -3.03 -9.40 -12.12
C PHE A 22 -2.11 -8.47 -11.33
N TYR A 23 -2.40 -8.24 -10.06
CA TYR A 23 -1.56 -7.39 -9.22
C TYR A 23 -0.15 -7.93 -9.07
N ARG A 24 0.07 -9.25 -9.01
CA ARG A 24 1.42 -9.84 -8.95
C ARG A 24 2.11 -9.91 -10.31
N ALA A 25 1.35 -9.96 -11.40
CA ALA A 25 1.89 -10.05 -12.76
C ALA A 25 2.24 -8.69 -13.37
N ALA A 26 1.61 -7.59 -12.90
CA ALA A 26 1.91 -6.26 -13.40
C ALA A 26 3.39 -5.88 -13.14
N HIS A 27 3.90 -4.85 -13.79
CA HIS A 27 5.15 -4.20 -13.36
C HIS A 27 4.87 -2.84 -12.73
N ILE A 28 3.78 -2.20 -13.17
CA ILE A 28 3.37 -0.88 -12.74
C ILE A 28 1.87 -0.92 -12.44
N ALA A 29 1.48 -0.35 -11.30
CA ALA A 29 0.09 -0.02 -11.02
C ALA A 29 -0.09 1.49 -11.20
N LEU A 30 -0.95 1.88 -12.13
CA LEU A 30 -1.34 3.28 -12.35
C LEU A 30 -2.72 3.51 -11.73
N VAL A 31 -2.76 4.30 -10.67
CA VAL A 31 -3.97 4.59 -9.90
C VAL A 31 -4.17 6.10 -9.85
N THR A 32 -4.94 6.64 -10.79
CA THR A 32 -5.05 8.08 -11.04
C THR A 32 -6.47 8.67 -10.83
N PRO A 33 -7.14 8.43 -9.68
CA PRO A 33 -8.45 9.04 -9.44
C PRO A 33 -8.34 10.57 -9.31
N LEU A 34 -9.33 11.29 -9.82
CA LEU A 34 -9.43 12.75 -9.64
C LEU A 34 -9.80 13.15 -8.21
N LYS A 35 -10.54 12.29 -7.51
CA LYS A 35 -10.93 12.45 -6.11
C LYS A 35 -11.31 11.10 -5.53
N ASP A 36 -10.63 10.67 -4.48
CA ASP A 36 -10.91 9.40 -3.82
C ASP A 36 -10.62 9.51 -2.32
N GLY A 37 -11.59 9.13 -1.48
CA GLY A 37 -11.44 9.18 -0.03
C GLY A 37 -10.39 8.18 0.48
N MET A 38 -10.29 7.01 -0.14
CA MET A 38 -9.25 6.02 0.15
C MET A 38 -9.17 5.00 -0.98
N ASN A 39 -7.96 4.79 -1.51
CA ASN A 39 -7.77 3.83 -2.59
C ASN A 39 -7.24 2.49 -2.06
N LEU A 40 -8.14 1.54 -1.83
CA LEU A 40 -7.76 0.19 -1.37
C LEU A 40 -7.06 -0.63 -2.47
N VAL A 41 -7.34 -0.37 -3.75
CA VAL A 41 -6.67 -1.04 -4.86
C VAL A 41 -5.16 -0.77 -4.83
N ALA A 42 -4.75 0.47 -4.56
CA ALA A 42 -3.33 0.83 -4.37
C ALA A 42 -2.70 0.06 -3.20
N LYS A 43 -3.40 -0.06 -2.07
CA LYS A 43 -2.93 -0.81 -0.91
C LYS A 43 -2.85 -2.32 -1.18
N GLU A 44 -3.84 -2.88 -1.86
CA GLU A 44 -3.90 -4.29 -2.26
C GLU A 44 -2.78 -4.65 -3.24
N PHE A 45 -2.47 -3.76 -4.19
CA PHE A 45 -1.30 -3.91 -5.06
C PHE A 45 -0.03 -4.04 -4.22
N CYS A 46 0.27 -3.06 -3.36
CA CYS A 46 1.46 -3.10 -2.50
C CYS A 46 1.49 -4.34 -1.60
N ALA A 47 0.35 -4.72 -1.01
CA ALA A 47 0.22 -5.90 -0.17
C ALA A 47 0.44 -7.21 -0.93
N SER A 48 0.11 -7.27 -2.22
CA SER A 48 0.31 -8.45 -3.07
C SER A 48 1.78 -8.69 -3.49
N ARG A 49 2.63 -7.65 -3.45
CA ARG A 49 4.06 -7.68 -3.84
C ARG A 49 4.99 -8.23 -2.76
N VAL A 50 4.83 -9.51 -2.46
CA VAL A 50 5.71 -10.23 -1.53
C VAL A 50 7.15 -10.36 -2.02
N ASP A 51 7.38 -10.20 -3.32
CA ASP A 51 8.69 -10.15 -3.96
C ASP A 51 9.31 -8.75 -3.90
N HIS A 52 8.62 -7.77 -3.31
CA HIS A 52 9.03 -6.37 -3.21
C HIS A 52 9.26 -5.67 -4.55
N ARG A 53 8.75 -6.22 -5.66
CA ARG A 53 8.92 -5.61 -6.99
C ARG A 53 7.67 -4.85 -7.43
N GLY A 54 7.86 -4.04 -8.46
CA GLY A 54 6.82 -3.24 -9.10
C GLY A 54 6.70 -1.84 -8.54
N VAL A 55 6.16 -0.95 -9.37
CA VAL A 55 6.06 0.49 -9.09
C VAL A 55 4.59 0.88 -8.94
N LEU A 56 4.29 1.68 -7.91
CA LEU A 56 2.98 2.31 -7.76
C LEU A 56 3.06 3.77 -8.22
N VAL A 57 2.31 4.11 -9.25
CA VAL A 57 2.05 5.50 -9.67
C VAL A 57 0.66 5.87 -9.15
N LEU A 58 0.59 6.88 -8.29
CA LEU A 58 -0.60 7.18 -7.49
C LEU A 58 -0.98 8.66 -7.58
N SER A 59 -2.27 8.94 -7.77
CA SER A 59 -2.81 10.29 -7.69
C SER A 59 -2.56 10.89 -6.30
N GLU A 60 -2.09 12.14 -6.26
CA GLU A 60 -2.02 12.94 -5.04
C GLU A 60 -3.39 13.20 -4.41
N PHE A 61 -4.48 13.07 -5.19
CA PHE A 61 -5.87 13.25 -4.73
C PHE A 61 -6.52 11.95 -4.22
N ALA A 62 -5.77 10.85 -4.18
CA ALA A 62 -6.21 9.64 -3.50
C ALA A 62 -5.89 9.75 -2.01
N GLY A 63 -6.84 9.40 -1.12
CA GLY A 63 -6.57 9.38 0.32
C GLY A 63 -5.43 8.42 0.74
N ALA A 64 -5.11 7.45 -0.12
CA ALA A 64 -3.95 6.57 0.08
C ALA A 64 -2.59 7.26 -0.13
N ALA A 65 -2.55 8.44 -0.79
CA ALA A 65 -1.32 9.15 -1.12
C ALA A 65 -0.50 9.49 0.13
N GLY A 66 -1.13 10.04 1.18
CA GLY A 66 -0.42 10.38 2.42
C GLY A 66 0.14 9.16 3.18
N GLU A 67 -0.37 7.96 2.94
CA GLU A 67 0.16 6.73 3.54
C GLU A 67 1.26 6.09 2.68
N LEU A 68 1.19 6.27 1.36
CA LEU A 68 2.04 5.58 0.39
C LEU A 68 3.11 6.47 -0.25
N GLU A 69 3.16 7.76 0.09
CA GLU A 69 4.15 8.73 -0.40
C GLU A 69 5.61 8.32 -0.11
N CYS A 70 5.83 7.48 0.90
CA CYS A 70 7.16 6.94 1.25
C CYS A 70 7.77 5.99 0.20
N GLY A 71 7.02 5.63 -0.86
CA GLY A 71 7.53 4.84 -1.97
C GLY A 71 6.83 5.07 -3.31
N ALA A 72 5.57 5.50 -3.33
CA ALA A 72 4.82 5.73 -4.56
C ALA A 72 5.38 6.91 -5.37
N LEU A 73 5.20 6.85 -6.69
CA LEU A 73 5.37 8.01 -7.57
C LEU A 73 4.05 8.79 -7.58
N LEU A 74 4.01 9.90 -6.84
CA LEU A 74 2.82 10.75 -6.79
C LEU A 74 2.70 11.58 -8.07
N VAL A 75 1.47 11.65 -8.60
CA VAL A 75 1.16 12.38 -9.83
C VAL A 75 -0.11 13.20 -9.66
N ASN A 76 -0.17 14.33 -10.36
CA ASN A 76 -1.41 15.05 -10.56
C ASN A 76 -2.14 14.45 -11.79
N PRO A 77 -3.32 13.83 -11.66
CA PRO A 77 -4.04 13.23 -12.78
C PRO A 77 -4.54 14.24 -13.83
N HIS A 78 -4.55 15.55 -13.53
CA HIS A 78 -4.83 16.59 -14.51
C HIS A 78 -3.62 16.92 -15.40
N ASP A 79 -2.41 16.57 -14.95
CA ASP A 79 -1.17 16.74 -15.71
C ASP A 79 -0.83 15.45 -16.46
N THR A 80 -1.28 15.38 -17.71
CA THR A 80 -1.05 14.20 -18.55
C THR A 80 0.43 14.01 -18.87
N GLU A 81 1.21 15.08 -19.00
CA GLU A 81 2.65 15.02 -19.26
C GLU A 81 3.39 14.51 -18.02
N GLY A 82 3.03 15.00 -16.83
CA GLY A 82 3.56 14.51 -15.56
C GLY A 82 3.27 13.02 -15.33
N VAL A 83 2.05 12.57 -15.65
CA VAL A 83 1.70 11.14 -15.59
C VAL A 83 2.55 10.32 -16.57
N ALA A 84 2.75 10.80 -17.80
CA ALA A 84 3.58 10.12 -18.79
C ALA A 84 5.05 10.04 -18.35
N ALA A 85 5.61 11.12 -17.81
CA ALA A 85 6.96 11.16 -17.26
C ALA A 85 7.12 10.19 -16.07
N ALA A 86 6.14 10.13 -15.18
CA ALA A 86 6.15 9.18 -14.07
C ALA A 86 6.11 7.71 -14.55
N LEU A 87 5.36 7.42 -15.61
CA LEU A 87 5.34 6.10 -16.24
C LEU A 87 6.70 5.76 -16.88
N GLU A 88 7.34 6.72 -17.54
CA GLU A 88 8.68 6.53 -18.10
C GLU A 88 9.70 6.18 -17.00
N VAL A 89 9.70 6.95 -15.91
CA VAL A 89 10.52 6.65 -14.72
C VAL A 89 10.20 5.26 -14.17
N ALA A 90 8.92 4.91 -14.04
CA ALA A 90 8.50 3.61 -13.51
C ALA A 90 8.96 2.43 -14.38
N VAL A 91 8.99 2.58 -15.71
CA VAL A 91 9.47 1.56 -16.64
C VAL A 91 11.00 1.38 -16.55
N GLN A 92 11.73 2.46 -16.28
CA GLN A 92 13.19 2.45 -16.23
C GLN A 92 13.76 2.18 -14.82
N MET A 93 12.91 2.19 -13.78
CA MET A 93 13.31 2.01 -12.38
C MET A 93 13.96 0.64 -12.16
N ASP A 94 15.15 0.62 -11.58
CA ASP A 94 15.86 -0.63 -11.29
C ASP A 94 15.21 -1.44 -10.16
N GLU A 95 15.53 -2.73 -10.08
CA GLU A 95 14.92 -3.62 -9.08
C GLU A 95 15.28 -3.24 -7.62
N ALA A 96 16.44 -2.60 -7.40
CA ALA A 96 16.88 -2.23 -6.05
C ALA A 96 16.07 -1.04 -5.52
N GLU A 97 15.82 -0.04 -6.37
CA GLU A 97 14.95 1.09 -6.06
C GLU A 97 13.49 0.62 -5.89
N GLN A 98 12.98 -0.22 -6.79
CA GLN A 98 11.65 -0.82 -6.66
C GLN A 98 11.50 -1.54 -5.31
N SER A 99 12.48 -2.38 -4.95
CA SER A 99 12.51 -3.13 -3.70
C SER A 99 12.44 -2.21 -2.48
N THR A 100 13.26 -1.17 -2.47
CA THR A 100 13.31 -0.19 -1.37
C THR A 100 11.97 0.53 -1.20
N ARG A 101 11.41 1.07 -2.30
CA ARG A 101 10.12 1.78 -2.30
C ARG A 101 8.98 0.87 -1.84
N MET A 102 8.92 -0.35 -2.36
CA MET A 102 7.88 -1.31 -2.03
C MET A 102 7.97 -1.80 -0.58
N GLN A 103 9.19 -1.99 -0.05
CA GLN A 103 9.40 -2.31 1.36
C GLN A 103 8.90 -1.19 2.28
N ASN A 104 9.18 0.08 1.96
CA ASN A 104 8.69 1.22 2.73
C ASN A 104 7.16 1.24 2.79
N MET A 105 6.50 1.18 1.63
CA MET A 105 5.04 1.16 1.55
C MET A 105 4.44 -0.03 2.29
N ARG A 106 4.98 -1.25 2.11
CA ARG A 106 4.49 -2.45 2.80
C ARG A 106 4.68 -2.37 4.32
N SER A 107 5.78 -1.77 4.78
CA SER A 107 6.02 -1.56 6.21
C SER A 107 5.00 -0.60 6.79
N HIS A 108 4.71 0.49 6.08
CA HIS A 108 3.63 1.42 6.45
C HIS A 108 2.27 0.73 6.52
N LEU A 109 1.92 -0.08 5.51
CA LEU A 109 0.64 -0.80 5.47
C LEU A 109 0.49 -1.83 6.60
N ARG A 110 1.58 -2.51 6.99
CA ARG A 110 1.57 -3.46 8.12
C ARG A 110 1.27 -2.79 9.45
N LEU A 111 1.70 -1.53 9.63
CA LEU A 111 1.46 -0.75 10.84
C LEU A 111 0.08 -0.09 10.86
N ASN A 112 -0.57 0.04 9.70
CA ASN A 112 -1.86 0.72 9.53
C ASN A 112 -2.90 -0.22 8.91
N ASP A 113 -3.17 -1.34 9.58
CA ASP A 113 -4.19 -2.29 9.16
C ASP A 113 -5.62 -1.87 9.56
N VAL A 114 -6.60 -2.62 9.05
CA VAL A 114 -8.02 -2.38 9.33
C VAL A 114 -8.36 -2.49 10.83
N PHE A 115 -7.68 -3.38 11.56
CA PHE A 115 -7.94 -3.57 12.98
C PHE A 115 -7.49 -2.37 13.80
N ARG A 116 -6.34 -1.79 13.44
CA ARG A 116 -5.88 -0.54 14.01
C ARG A 116 -6.86 0.59 13.70
N TRP A 117 -7.29 0.71 12.44
CA TRP A 117 -8.29 1.72 12.08
C TRP A 117 -9.55 1.60 12.94
N CYS A 118 -10.10 0.38 13.12
CA CYS A 118 -11.27 0.16 13.98
C CYS A 118 -11.01 0.59 15.42
N ARG A 119 -9.90 0.17 16.03
CA ARG A 119 -9.55 0.56 17.42
C ARG A 119 -9.36 2.07 17.57
N SER A 120 -8.68 2.70 16.61
CA SER A 120 -8.47 4.15 16.62
C SER A 120 -9.77 4.92 16.42
N PHE A 121 -10.71 4.39 15.63
CA PHE A 121 -12.05 4.95 15.49
C PHE A 121 -12.83 4.89 16.81
N GLU A 122 -12.87 3.71 17.45
CA GLU A 122 -13.57 3.49 18.72
C GLU A 122 -13.03 4.38 19.85
N THR A 123 -11.72 4.59 19.87
CA THR A 123 -11.04 5.39 20.90
C THR A 123 -10.96 6.89 20.57
N GLY A 124 -11.41 7.32 19.38
CA GLY A 124 -11.29 8.70 18.92
C GLY A 124 -9.86 9.15 18.62
N THR A 125 -8.92 8.21 18.42
CA THR A 125 -7.48 8.47 18.21
C THR A 125 -7.04 8.35 16.76
N LEU A 126 -7.97 8.50 15.80
CA LEU A 126 -7.69 8.37 14.36
C LEU A 126 -6.53 9.27 13.86
N LEU A 127 -6.36 10.44 14.47
CA LEU A 127 -5.32 11.41 14.12
C LEU A 127 -4.05 11.26 14.99
N ALA A 128 -4.03 10.32 15.94
CA ALA A 128 -2.88 10.12 16.80
C ALA A 128 -1.72 9.51 16.00
N PRO A 129 -0.48 10.02 16.15
CA PRO A 129 0.67 9.49 15.45
C PRO A 129 0.90 8.01 15.80
N ILE A 130 1.46 7.26 14.85
CA ILE A 130 1.88 5.88 15.06
C ILE A 130 2.92 5.85 16.18
N SER A 131 2.48 5.49 17.37
CA SER A 131 3.39 5.20 18.47
C SER A 131 4.01 3.83 18.18
N ALA A 132 5.35 3.72 18.28
CA ALA A 132 6.00 2.42 18.31
C ALA A 132 5.33 1.55 19.38
N PRO A 133 5.24 0.22 19.20
CA PRO A 133 4.67 -0.64 20.22
C PRO A 133 5.45 -0.40 21.51
N THR A 134 4.77 0.14 22.52
CA THR A 134 5.32 0.29 23.85
C THR A 134 5.30 -1.09 24.48
N GLU A 135 6.29 -1.92 24.14
CA GLU A 135 6.62 -3.06 24.98
C GLU A 135 7.21 -2.52 26.29
N SER A 136 6.32 -2.25 27.24
CA SER A 136 6.61 -2.36 28.65
C SER A 136 5.48 -3.13 29.31
N VAL A 137 5.32 -4.39 28.89
CA VAL A 137 4.70 -5.40 29.75
C VAL A 137 5.61 -5.55 30.96
N HIS A 138 5.29 -4.83 32.03
CA HIS A 138 5.89 -5.04 33.34
C HIS A 138 5.59 -6.49 33.76
N TRP A 139 6.62 -7.34 33.74
CA TRP A 139 6.57 -8.75 34.12
C TRP A 139 6.32 -8.99 35.62
N THR A 140 6.10 -7.95 36.41
CA THR A 140 5.97 -8.05 37.87
C THR A 140 4.64 -8.63 38.37
N THR A 141 3.59 -8.72 37.54
CA THR A 141 2.27 -9.21 38.02
C THR A 141 2.05 -10.72 37.79
N VAL A 142 2.76 -11.37 36.87
CA VAL A 142 2.51 -12.80 36.57
C VAL A 142 3.33 -13.73 37.48
N ALA A 143 4.45 -13.26 38.05
CA ALA A 143 5.24 -14.03 39.01
C ALA A 143 4.57 -14.15 40.40
N ALA A 144 3.70 -13.21 40.78
CA ALA A 144 3.04 -13.23 42.09
C ALA A 144 1.87 -14.23 42.17
N MET A 145 1.31 -14.67 41.04
CA MET A 145 0.18 -15.61 41.01
C MET A 145 0.60 -17.09 40.94
N ALA A 146 1.90 -17.38 40.81
CA ALA A 146 2.43 -18.75 40.76
C ALA A 146 3.04 -19.22 42.10
N ALA A 147 3.11 -18.36 43.12
CA ALA A 147 3.71 -18.70 44.42
C ALA A 147 2.69 -19.15 45.49
N ASP A 148 1.38 -19.15 45.18
CA ASP A 148 0.29 -19.48 46.12
C ASP A 148 -0.33 -20.87 45.89
N LYS A 149 0.44 -21.79 45.27
CA LYS A 149 0.06 -23.20 45.10
C LYS A 149 1.23 -24.17 45.38
N LEU A 150 1.94 -23.92 46.48
CA LEU A 150 2.72 -24.95 47.18
C LEU A 150 2.47 -24.83 48.68
#